data_AF-A0A1I3UM31-F1
#
_entry.id   AF-A0A1I3UM31-F1
#
_cell.length_a   1.000
_cell.length_b   1.000
_cell.length_c   1.000
_cell.angle_alpha   90.00
_cell.angle_beta   90.00
_cell.angle_gamma   90.00
#
_symmetry.space_group_name_H-M   'P 1'
#
loop_
_entity.id
_entity.type
_entity.pdbx_description
1 polymer ?
#
loop_
_entity_poly.entity_id
_entity_poly.type
_entity_poly.pdbx_seq_one_letter_code
_entity_poly.pdbx_strand_id
1 'polypeptide(L)' 'MSEKIKGLTIAFEKDISREEAEFLKAILSMCRGIASVTLKEVSADDWINREQIRYEFKSKILEMIKPEQEK' A
#
# COMPACT_ATOMS: atom_id res chain seq x y z
N MET A 1 -18.78 22.64 15.01
CA MET A 1 -17.31 22.57 14.84
C MET A 1 -17.03 21.79 13.58
N SER A 2 -16.13 22.25 12.71
CA SER A 2 -15.74 21.48 11.52
C SER A 2 -14.96 20.23 11.94
N GLU A 3 -15.10 19.15 11.16
CA GLU A 3 -14.28 17.96 11.32
C GLU A 3 -12.79 18.31 11.14
N LYS A 4 -11.92 17.72 11.96
CA LYS A 4 -10.47 17.93 11.92
C LYS A 4 -9.79 16.64 11.49
N ILE A 5 -8.94 16.71 10.47
CA ILE A 5 -8.17 15.58 9.97
C ILE A 5 -6.75 15.67 10.55
N LYS A 6 -6.29 14.58 11.18
CA LYS A 6 -4.97 14.52 11.85
C LYS A 6 -3.81 14.34 10.86
N GLY A 7 -4.05 13.71 9.72
CA GLY A 7 -3.03 13.39 8.73
C GLY A 7 -3.62 12.68 7.51
N LEU A 8 -2.76 12.43 6.53
CA LEU A 8 -3.08 11.78 5.26
C LEU A 8 -1.97 10.77 4.93
N THR A 9 -2.34 9.63 4.36
CA THR A 9 -1.39 8.66 3.77
C THR A 9 -1.42 8.80 2.25
N ILE A 10 -0.25 8.94 1.64
CA ILE A 10 -0.09 8.93 0.18
C ILE A 10 0.39 7.54 -0.22
N ALA A 11 -0.32 6.90 -1.13
CA ALA A 11 0.06 5.63 -1.72
C ALA A 11 0.45 5.84 -3.19
N PHE A 12 1.53 5.19 -3.62
CA PHE A 12 1.97 5.22 -5.01
C PHE A 12 1.38 4.04 -5.79
N GLU A 13 1.11 4.23 -7.08
CA GLU A 13 0.65 3.14 -7.96
C GLU A 13 1.71 2.07 -8.19
N LYS A 14 2.98 2.46 -8.11
CA LYS A 14 4.15 1.59 -8.27
C LYS A 14 5.14 1.89 -7.16
N ASP A 15 5.89 0.87 -6.77
CA ASP A 15 6.99 1.05 -5.83
C ASP A 15 8.04 1.98 -6.48
N ILE A 16 8.48 2.98 -5.72
CA ILE A 16 9.50 3.95 -6.14
C ILE A 16 10.84 3.59 -5.50
N SER A 17 11.93 4.08 -6.07
CA SER A 17 13.25 3.92 -5.49
C SER A 17 13.36 4.66 -4.15
N ARG A 18 14.30 4.21 -3.31
CA ARG A 18 14.59 4.87 -2.03
C ARG A 18 14.99 6.34 -2.21
N GLU A 19 15.78 6.63 -3.24
CA GLU A 19 16.24 7.99 -3.55
C GLU A 19 15.07 8.92 -3.90
N GLU A 20 14.13 8.46 -4.74
CA GLU A 20 12.90 9.20 -5.05
C GLU A 20 12.04 9.42 -3.80
N ALA A 21 11.92 8.39 -2.94
CA ALA A 21 11.17 8.49 -1.70
C ALA A 21 11.77 9.51 -0.73
N GLU A 22 13.09 9.53 -0.57
CA GLU A 22 13.80 10.49 0.27
C GLU A 22 13.68 11.92 -0.28
N PHE A 23 13.76 12.08 -1.61
CA PHE A 23 13.54 13.37 -2.26
C PHE A 23 12.13 13.91 -2.03
N LEU A 24 11.11 13.07 -2.21
CA LEU A 24 9.71 13.44 -1.94
C LEU A 24 9.48 13.78 -0.47
N LYS A 25 10.08 13.02 0.44
CA LYS A 25 10.02 13.31 1.89
C LYS A 25 10.57 14.70 2.19
N ALA A 26 11.70 15.07 1.59
CA ALA A 26 12.31 16.38 1.79
C ALA A 26 11.38 17.50 1.30
N ILE A 27 10.83 17.39 0.10
CA ILE A 27 9.90 18.37 -0.46
C ILE A 27 8.65 18.53 0.42
N LEU A 28 8.01 17.41 0.78
CA LEU A 28 6.80 17.44 1.59
C LEU A 28 7.06 18.02 3.00
N SER A 29 8.23 17.74 3.58
CA SER A 29 8.59 18.29 4.90
C SER A 29 8.76 19.82 4.89
N MET A 30 8.97 20.43 3.72
CA MET A 30 9.07 21.89 3.57
C MET A 30 7.72 22.56 3.37
N CYS A 31 6.63 21.81 3.13
CA CYS A 31 5.31 22.39 2.95
C CYS A 31 4.75 22.90 4.29
N ARG A 32 4.24 24.14 4.28
CA ARG A 32 3.65 24.77 5.47
C ARG A 32 2.47 23.94 5.99
N GLY A 33 2.50 23.61 7.28
CA GLY A 33 1.44 22.84 7.94
C GLY A 33 1.71 21.34 8.01
N ILE A 34 2.77 20.84 7.39
CA ILE A 34 3.21 19.45 7.56
C ILE A 34 4.10 19.35 8.80
N ALA A 35 3.67 18.53 9.77
CA ALA A 35 4.42 18.30 11.01
C ALA A 35 5.44 17.16 10.87
N SER A 36 5.14 16.14 10.06
CA SER A 36 6.01 14.97 9.88
C SER A 36 5.67 14.22 8.59
N VAL A 37 6.69 13.67 7.93
CA VAL A 37 6.54 12.76 6.78
C VAL A 37 7.29 11.47 7.09
N THR A 38 6.60 10.32 6.98
CA THR A 38 7.15 9.00 7.29
C THR A 38 7.20 8.15 6.04
N LEU A 39 8.37 7.54 5.77
CA LEU A 39 8.52 6.56 4.70
C LEU A 39 8.16 5.19 5.23
N LYS A 40 7.38 4.45 4.44
CA LYS A 40 7.06 3.05 4.71
C LYS A 40 7.75 2.20 3.63
N GLU A 41 8.93 1.69 3.96
CA GLU A 41 9.67 0.79 3.08
C GLU A 41 8.91 -0.54 2.95
N VAL A 42 8.88 -1.10 1.75
CA VAL A 42 8.35 -2.44 1.51
C VAL A 42 9.43 -3.44 1.92
N SER A 43 9.16 -4.23 2.95
CA SER A 43 10.05 -5.32 3.34
C SER A 43 9.89 -6.54 2.43
N ALA A 44 10.88 -7.44 2.43
CA ALA A 44 10.75 -8.72 1.73
C ALA A 44 9.53 -9.52 2.23
N ASP A 45 9.24 -9.46 3.54
CA ASP A 45 8.07 -10.10 4.13
C ASP A 45 6.75 -9.50 3.62
N ASP A 46 6.70 -8.17 3.43
CA ASP A 46 5.53 -7.50 2.85
C ASP A 46 5.26 -7.97 1.42
N TRP A 47 6.34 -8.22 0.64
CA TRP A 47 6.22 -8.74 -0.72
C TRP A 47 5.71 -10.18 -0.71
N ILE A 48 6.28 -11.05 0.12
CA ILE A 48 5.85 -12.46 0.27
C ILE A 48 4.37 -12.51 0.69
N ASN A 49 3.98 -11.71 1.67
CA ASN A 49 2.61 -11.65 2.15
C ASN A 49 1.65 -11.16 1.05
N ARG A 50 2.03 -10.14 0.27
CA ARG A 50 1.25 -9.69 -0.89
C ARG A 50 1.02 -10.82 -1.89
N GLU A 51 2.06 -11.59 -2.19
CA GLU A 51 1.96 -12.68 -3.16
C GLU A 51 1.14 -13.86 -2.62
N GLN A 52 1.26 -14.18 -1.33
CA GLN A 52 0.40 -15.16 -0.65
C GLN A 52 -1.08 -14.75 -0.71
N ILE A 53 -1.39 -13.50 -0.33
CA ILE A 53 -2.75 -12.97 -0.40
C ILE A 53 -3.28 -13.04 -1.84
N ARG A 54 -2.45 -12.68 -2.83
CA ARG A 54 -2.83 -12.76 -4.25
C ARG A 54 -3.15 -14.19 -4.68
N TYR A 55 -2.35 -15.16 -4.24
CA TYR A 55 -2.58 -16.57 -4.51
C TYR A 55 -3.87 -17.06 -3.87
N GLU A 56 -4.09 -16.78 -2.58
CA GLU A 56 -5.32 -17.15 -1.86
C GLU A 56 -6.57 -16.50 -2.47
N PHE A 57 -6.46 -15.24 -2.87
CA PHE A 57 -7.58 -14.54 -3.50
C PHE A 57 -7.92 -15.18 -4.85
N LYS A 58 -6.90 -15.53 -5.64
CA LYS A 58 -7.07 -16.23 -6.91
C LYS A 58 -7.67 -17.63 -6.70
N SER A 59 -7.24 -18.39 -5.70
CA SER A 59 -7.78 -19.73 -5.43
C SER A 59 -9.25 -19.65 -5.02
N LYS A 60 -9.61 -18.73 -4.11
CA LYS A 60 -11.01 -18.49 -3.71
C LYS A 60 -11.90 -18.04 -4.85
N ILE A 61 -11.41 -17.14 -5.71
CA ILE A 61 -12.13 -16.73 -6.92
C ILE A 61 -12.35 -17.94 -7.84
N LEU A 62 -11.33 -18.78 -8.05
CA LEU A 62 -11.45 -19.96 -8.88
C LEU A 62 -12.43 -21.00 -8.32
N GLU A 63 -12.48 -21.17 -7.00
CA GLU A 63 -13.48 -22.00 -6.31
C GLU A 63 -14.90 -21.44 -6.48
N MET A 64 -15.08 -20.11 -6.38
CA MET A 64 -16.40 -19.49 -6.61
C MET A 64 -16.84 -19.56 -8.08
N ILE A 65 -15.90 -19.48 -9.03
CA ILE A 65 -16.20 -19.51 -10.47
C ILE A 65 -16.38 -20.94 -10.99
N LYS A 66 -15.79 -21.95 -10.33
CA LYS A 66 -16.08 -23.36 -10.60
C LYS A 66 -17.14 -23.84 -9.61
N PRO A 67 -18.44 -23.65 -9.88
CA PRO A 67 -19.45 -24.41 -9.16
C PRO A 67 -19.08 -25.88 -9.36
N GLU A 68 -19.10 -26.63 -8.26
CA GLU A 68 -18.77 -28.04 -8.20
C GLU A 68 -19.24 -28.74 -9.48
N GLN A 69 -18.29 -29.31 -10.24
CA GLN A 69 -18.66 -30.43 -11.09
C GLN A 69 -18.95 -31.59 -10.14
N GLU A 70 -20.11 -31.54 -9.48
CA GLU A 70 -20.72 -32.67 -8.83
C GLU A 70 -20.88 -33.77 -9.89
N LYS A 71 -20.34 -34.93 -9.53
CA LYS A 71 -20.49 -36.19 -10.26
C LYS A 71 -21.93 -36.67 -10.25
#